data_AF-A0AAD6J930-F1
#
_entry.id   AF-A0AAD6J930-F1
#
_cell.length_a   1.000
_cell.length_b   1.000
_cell.length_c   1.000
_cell.angle_alpha   90.00
_cell.angle_beta   90.00
_cell.angle_gamma   90.00
#
_symmetry.space_group_name_H-M   'P 1'
#
loop_
_entity.id
_entity.type
_entity.pdbx_description
1 polymer ?
#
loop_
_entity_poly.entity_id
_entity_poly.type
_entity_poly.pdbx_seq_one_letter_code
_entity_poly.pdbx_strand_id
1 'polypeptide(L)' 'MARNDIREVRTRGSKRKESALTRVMNNVFDFVRFAEFEIFFILLFLIAFFFFKNLTSRPEYNQILVKKPEGDDFLPF' A
#
# COMPACT_ATOMS: atom_id res chain seq x y z
N MET A 1 -67.76 -7.08 -19.05
CA MET A 1 -66.91 -6.62 -17.93
C MET A 1 -65.51 -7.18 -18.14
N ALA A 2 -64.69 -6.54 -18.99
CA ALA A 2 -63.35 -7.00 -19.33
C ALA A 2 -62.33 -6.28 -18.43
N ARG A 3 -61.78 -7.04 -17.49
CA ARG A 3 -60.67 -6.64 -16.62
C ARG A 3 -59.34 -6.81 -17.36
N ASN A 4 -58.38 -5.97 -16.95
CA ASN A 4 -56.93 -6.10 -17.14
C ASN A 4 -56.32 -5.40 -18.35
N ASP A 5 -56.56 -4.10 -18.48
CA ASP A 5 -55.58 -3.17 -19.03
C ASP A 5 -54.64 -2.63 -17.93
N ILE A 6 -54.18 -3.52 -17.04
CA ILE A 6 -52.96 -3.25 -16.28
C ILE A 6 -51.83 -3.58 -17.24
N ARG A 7 -51.69 -2.72 -18.26
CA ARG A 7 -50.46 -2.63 -19.03
C ARG A 7 -49.36 -2.44 -18.03
N GLU A 8 -48.56 -3.48 -17.99
CA GLU A 8 -47.23 -3.62 -17.44
C GLU A 8 -46.36 -2.40 -17.77
N VAL A 9 -46.65 -1.27 -17.13
CA VAL A 9 -45.66 -0.25 -16.81
C VAL A 9 -44.88 -0.80 -15.61
N ARG A 10 -44.27 -1.97 -15.80
CA ARG A 10 -42.98 -2.24 -15.16
C ARG A 10 -42.04 -1.30 -15.88
N THR A 11 -42.09 -0.03 -15.46
CA THR A 11 -41.06 0.96 -15.71
C THR A 11 -39.79 0.27 -15.29
N ARG A 12 -39.13 -0.27 -16.33
CA ARG A 12 -37.80 -0.83 -16.39
C ARG A 12 -37.02 -0.14 -15.29
N GLY A 13 -36.88 -0.83 -14.16
CA GLY A 13 -36.41 -0.25 -12.91
C GLY A 13 -35.24 0.61 -13.28
N SER A 14 -35.43 1.93 -13.11
CA SER A 14 -34.45 2.94 -13.46
C SER A 14 -33.17 2.42 -12.86
N LYS A 15 -32.29 1.87 -13.70
CA LYS A 15 -30.95 1.49 -13.31
C LYS A 15 -30.36 2.82 -12.95
N ARG A 16 -30.52 3.15 -11.66
CA ARG A 16 -29.99 4.32 -10.99
C ARG A 16 -28.58 4.35 -11.52
N LYS A 17 -28.30 5.32 -12.39
CA LYS A 17 -26.99 5.49 -13.00
C LYS A 17 -26.10 5.81 -11.82
N GLU A 18 -25.61 4.79 -11.12
CA GLU A 18 -24.47 4.90 -10.25
C GLU A 18 -23.46 5.61 -11.12
N SER A 19 -23.11 6.83 -10.69
CA SER A 19 -22.31 7.70 -11.51
C SER A 19 -21.06 6.91 -11.92
N ALA A 20 -20.69 6.94 -13.19
CA ALA A 20 -19.54 6.19 -13.68
C ALA A 20 -18.30 6.45 -12.80
N LEU A 21 -18.22 7.65 -12.23
CA LEU A 21 -17.27 8.05 -11.19
C LEU A 21 -17.32 7.20 -9.92
N THR A 22 -18.50 6.98 -9.33
CA THR A 22 -18.62 6.17 -8.10
C THR A 22 -18.21 4.72 -8.34
N ARG A 23 -18.54 4.17 -9.50
CA ARG A 23 -18.14 2.80 -9.88
C ARG A 23 -16.63 2.69 -10.10
N VAL A 24 -16.02 3.69 -10.73
CA VAL A 24 -14.56 3.76 -10.92
C VAL A 24 -13.86 3.89 -9.56
N MET A 25 -14.36 4.75 -8.68
CA MET A 25 -13.80 4.91 -7.33
C MET A 25 -13.89 3.62 -6.53
N ASN A 26 -15.03 2.92 -6.53
CA ASN A 26 -15.14 1.62 -5.86
C ASN A 26 -14.14 0.60 -6.40
N ASN A 27 -13.93 0.54 -7.72
CA ASN A 27 -12.93 -0.36 -8.31
C ASN A 27 -11.49 -0.01 -7.89
N VAL A 28 -11.16 1.29 -7.76
CA VAL A 28 -9.84 1.73 -7.27
C VAL A 28 -9.64 1.33 -5.81
N PHE A 29 -10.67 1.49 -4.97
CA PHE A 29 -10.61 1.04 -3.58
C PHE A 29 -10.43 -0.47 -3.47
N ASP A 30 -11.17 -1.25 -4.25
CA ASP A 30 -11.02 -2.72 -4.29
C ASP A 30 -9.65 -3.14 -4.82
N PHE A 31 -9.11 -2.43 -5.81
CA PHE A 31 -7.77 -2.69 -6.33
C PHE A 31 -6.68 -2.37 -5.29
N VAL A 32 -6.76 -1.24 -4.60
CA VAL A 32 -5.83 -0.88 -3.52
C VAL A 32 -5.91 -1.90 -2.38
N ARG A 33 -7.11 -2.38 -2.06
CA ARG A 33 -7.31 -3.42 -1.03
C ARG A 33 -6.79 -4.79 -1.45
N PHE A 34 -6.89 -5.13 -2.73
CA PHE A 34 -6.32 -6.36 -3.27
C PHE A 34 -4.79 -6.30 -3.35
N ALA A 35 -4.26 -5.15 -3.77
CA ALA A 35 -2.84 -4.87 -3.90
C ALA A 35 -2.20 -4.36 -2.60
N GLU A 36 -2.93 -4.36 -1.49
CA GLU A 36 -2.51 -3.79 -0.20
C GLU A 36 -1.13 -4.33 0.20
N PHE A 37 -1.00 -5.64 0.25
CA PHE A 37 0.26 -6.27 0.64
C PHE A 37 1.39 -6.03 -0.36
N GLU A 38 1.10 -5.88 -1.65
CA GLU A 38 2.10 -5.73 -2.70
C GLU A 38 2.66 -4.29 -2.76
N ILE A 39 1.79 -3.28 -2.66
CA ILE A 39 2.23 -1.89 -2.60
C ILE A 39 3.03 -1.64 -1.32
N PHE A 40 2.62 -2.20 -0.18
CA PHE A 40 3.39 -2.11 1.06
C PHE A 40 4.73 -2.82 0.97
N PHE A 41 4.78 -3.98 0.31
CA PHE A 41 6.03 -4.73 0.12
C PHE A 41 7.06 -3.94 -0.71
N ILE A 42 6.64 -3.40 -1.87
CA ILE A 42 7.53 -2.63 -2.74
C ILE A 42 7.94 -1.31 -2.08
N LEU A 43 6.98 -0.63 -1.43
CA LEU A 43 7.24 0.61 -0.71
C LEU A 43 8.21 0.39 0.45
N LEU A 44 8.04 -0.69 1.23
CA LEU A 44 8.96 -1.08 2.28
C LEU A 44 10.36 -1.34 1.73
N PHE A 45 10.47 -2.06 0.61
CA PHE A 45 11.74 -2.32 -0.05
C PHE A 45 12.43 -1.03 -0.51
N LEU A 46 11.68 -0.09 -1.09
CA LEU A 46 12.21 1.22 -1.50
C LEU A 46 12.69 2.02 -0.29
N ILE A 47 11.86 2.13 0.76
CA ILE A 47 12.22 2.84 1.99
C ILE A 47 13.47 2.22 2.62
N ALA A 48 13.52 0.90 2.75
CA ALA A 48 14.67 0.18 3.26
C ALA A 48 15.90 0.42 2.38
N PHE A 49 15.77 0.30 1.06
CA PHE A 49 16.86 0.57 0.11
C PHE A 49 17.42 1.99 0.25
N PHE A 50 16.56 3.01 0.34
CA PHE A 50 16.99 4.38 0.57
C PHE A 50 17.65 4.56 1.93
N PHE A 51 17.12 3.93 2.98
CA PHE A 51 17.67 3.99 4.32
C PHE A 51 19.05 3.35 4.38
N PHE A 52 19.20 2.12 3.88
CA PHE A 52 20.49 1.44 3.76
C PHE A 52 21.48 2.27 2.95
N LYS A 53 21.07 2.78 1.78
CA LYS A 53 21.93 3.65 0.97
C LYS A 53 22.34 4.90 1.73
N ASN A 54 21.45 5.50 2.52
CA ASN A 54 21.76 6.66 3.34
C ASN A 54 22.77 6.34 4.45
N LEU A 55 22.63 5.16 5.10
CA LEU A 55 23.51 4.68 6.16
C LEU A 55 24.90 4.31 5.66
N THR A 56 25.02 3.53 4.57
CA THR A 56 26.33 3.11 4.03
C THR A 56 27.08 4.23 3.30
N SER A 57 26.41 5.31 2.91
CA SER A 57 27.07 6.47 2.30
C SER A 57 27.84 7.35 3.31
N ARG A 58 27.62 7.15 4.62
CA ARG A 58 28.28 7.92 5.68
C ARG A 58 29.51 7.16 6.21
N PRO A 59 30.74 7.61 5.91
CA PRO A 59 31.97 6.91 6.33
C PRO A 59 32.16 6.87 7.85
N GLU A 60 31.44 7.69 8.61
CA GLU A 60 31.49 7.77 10.09
C GLU A 60 30.93 6.52 10.78
N TYR A 61 29.90 5.86 10.23
CA TYR A 61 29.37 4.61 10.79
C TYR A 61 30.23 3.39 10.44
N ASN A 62 30.91 3.42 9.28
CA ASN A 62 31.85 2.37 8.90
C ASN A 62 33.09 2.34 9.81
N GLN A 63 33.40 3.46 10.47
CA GLN A 63 34.51 3.57 11.41
C GLN A 63 34.24 2.91 12.75
N ILE A 64 32.98 2.65 13.12
CA ILE A 64 32.63 1.90 14.35
C ILE A 64 32.93 0.40 14.19
N LEU A 65 32.92 -0.12 12.94
CA LEU A 65 33.27 -1.51 12.61
C LEU A 65 34.74 -1.68 12.20
N VAL A 66 35.42 -0.60 11.80
CA VAL A 66 36.84 -0.61 11.38
C VAL A 66 37.79 -0.18 12.50
N LYS A 67 37.36 0.68 13.45
CA LYS A 67 38.07 0.74 14.73
C LYS A 67 37.75 -0.55 15.47
N LYS A 68 38.71 -1.49 15.44
CA LYS A 68 38.95 -2.38 16.58
C LYS A 68 38.77 -1.50 17.82
N PRO A 69 37.91 -1.83 18.81
CA PRO A 69 37.99 -1.14 20.08
C PRO A 69 39.47 -1.23 20.45
N GLU A 70 40.16 -0.09 20.44
CA GLU A 70 41.52 -0.02 20.95
C GLU A 70 41.41 -0.68 22.31
N GLY A 71 42.10 -1.81 22.45
CA GLY A 71 41.97 -2.68 23.60
C GLY A 71 42.14 -1.83 24.83
N ASP A 72 41.02 -1.47 25.43
CA ASP A 72 41.01 -1.25 26.86
C ASP A 72 41.25 -2.65 27.40
N ASP A 73 42.52 -2.88 27.72
CA ASP A 73 43.06 -4.00 28.45
C ASP A 73 42.45 -4.01 29.87
N PHE A 74 41.11 -4.03 29.96
CA PHE A 74 40.33 -3.88 31.18
C PHE A 74 39.86 -5.24 31.71
N LEU A 75 40.71 -6.27 31.64
CA LEU A 75 40.51 -7.49 32.43
C LEU A 75 41.87 -7.96 32.97
N PRO A 76 42.16 -7.72 34.27
CA PRO A 76 43.35 -8.22 34.91
C PRO A 76 43.07 -9.62 35.49
N PHE A 77 42.98 -10.64 34.65
CA PHE A 77 43.05 -12.05 35.06
C PHE A 77 43.65 -12.92 33.97
#